data_AF-A0A7Y0EEM9-F1
#
_entry.id   AF-A0A7Y0EEM9-F1
#
_cell.length_a   1.000
_cell.length_b   1.000
_cell.length_c   1.000
_cell.angle_alpha   90.00
_cell.angle_beta   90.00
_cell.angle_gamma   90.00
#
_symmetry.space_group_name_H-M   'P 1'
#
loop_
_entity.id
_entity.type
_entity.pdbx_description
1 polymer ?
#
loop_
_entity_poly.entity_id
_entity_poly.type
_entity_poly.pdbx_seq_one_letter_code
_entity_poly.pdbx_strand_id
1 'polypeptide(L)'
;MTIRHLYSNRPNCYEIYINNKSIGCIKDKKDFFNIEDIIKKDAEKRFGKVNFKDSVKLIKRHTDSDKCLKSSKDVNRLIIENSNTEVNAVLMKSDGREVGVLANEKEMRQVLDKVKNSYKEKEKSDQLKLVNYITYVNEDIKIRKVNSVEEVISTIGINSKNPIIAFSRYTEDDLLSNNDSLRLSRGSFSRTAFMSIPSQGTITSPFGSRWGTVHQGIDIGASMGAPIYAAMDGKVYCTEWENGYGNVIKIDHGQGIQTVYAHCSNICSTAGEYVNRGEKIGEVGSTGRSTGPHVHFEVRINGKPENPLKYLK
;
A
#
# COMPACT_ATOMS: atom_id res chain seq x y z
N MET A 1 7.33 74.95 -5.20
CA MET A 1 6.35 74.36 -4.27
C MET A 1 6.50 72.85 -4.37
N THR A 2 7.23 72.26 -3.43
CA THR A 2 7.80 70.92 -3.54
C THR A 2 6.79 69.86 -3.10
N ILE A 3 6.56 68.87 -3.97
CA ILE A 3 5.69 67.71 -3.75
C ILE A 3 6.21 66.93 -2.53
N ARG A 4 5.40 66.86 -1.46
CA ARG A 4 5.67 65.99 -0.30
C ARG A 4 5.52 64.53 -0.74
N HIS A 5 6.64 63.82 -0.78
CA HIS A 5 6.70 62.36 -0.72
C HIS A 5 6.05 61.89 0.60
N LEU A 6 4.80 61.45 0.53
CA LEU A 6 4.22 60.64 1.59
C LEU A 6 4.79 59.23 1.46
N TYR A 7 5.66 58.90 2.41
CA TYR A 7 6.19 57.56 2.65
C TYR A 7 5.07 56.52 2.49
N SER A 8 5.32 55.53 1.64
CA SER A 8 4.43 54.39 1.45
C SER A 8 4.26 53.65 2.78
N ASN A 9 3.08 53.71 3.37
CA ASN A 9 2.64 52.75 4.38
C ASN A 9 2.63 51.36 3.71
N ARG A 10 3.73 50.61 3.85
CA ARG A 10 3.80 49.22 3.38
C ARG A 10 3.98 48.30 4.60
N PRO A 11 3.17 47.25 4.70
CA PRO A 11 3.15 46.40 5.88
C PRO A 11 4.47 45.61 5.99
N ASN A 12 5.03 45.60 7.20
CA ASN A 12 6.20 44.78 7.54
C ASN A 12 5.73 43.34 7.75
N CYS A 13 6.31 42.37 7.04
CA CYS A 13 6.03 40.95 7.26
C CYS A 13 7.32 40.18 7.54
N TYR A 14 7.18 38.97 8.07
CA TYR A 14 8.28 38.04 8.31
C TYR A 14 8.15 36.86 7.37
N GLU A 15 9.15 36.66 6.52
CA GLU A 15 9.26 35.51 5.64
C GLU A 15 9.84 34.31 6.42
N ILE A 16 9.19 33.16 6.32
CA ILE A 16 9.53 31.92 7.00
C ILE A 16 10.36 31.06 6.06
N TYR A 17 11.52 30.64 6.54
CA TYR A 17 12.41 29.73 5.84
C TYR A 17 12.52 28.42 6.61
N ILE A 18 12.41 27.29 5.91
CA ILE A 18 12.74 25.96 6.42
C ILE A 18 13.84 25.37 5.56
N ASN A 19 14.92 24.91 6.21
CA ASN A 19 16.08 24.34 5.52
C ASN A 19 16.57 25.25 4.39
N ASN A 20 16.59 26.56 4.65
CA ASN A 20 16.92 27.64 3.72
C ASN A 20 15.97 27.83 2.51
N LYS A 21 14.78 27.20 2.50
CA LYS A 21 13.72 27.42 1.51
C LYS A 21 12.63 28.32 2.09
N SER A 22 12.28 29.40 1.38
CA SER A 22 11.12 30.24 1.74
C SER A 22 9.83 29.46 1.55
N ILE A 23 8.97 29.44 2.56
CA ILE A 23 7.68 28.73 2.55
C ILE A 23 6.46 29.65 2.66
N GLY A 24 6.65 30.93 3.05
CA GLY A 24 5.56 31.89 3.15
C GLY A 24 5.90 33.07 4.06
N CYS A 25 4.95 33.98 4.28
CA CYS A 25 5.11 35.10 5.22
C CYS A 25 4.01 35.16 6.26
N ILE A 26 4.32 35.75 7.42
CA ILE A 26 3.38 36.08 8.50
C ILE A 26 3.47 37.58 8.81
N LYS A 27 2.39 38.15 9.35
CA LYS A 27 2.33 39.58 9.66
C LYS A 27 3.13 39.93 10.92
N ASP A 28 2.94 39.17 12.00
CA ASP A 28 3.55 39.48 13.29
C ASP A 28 4.55 38.41 13.78
N LYS A 29 5.67 38.88 14.36
CA LYS A 29 6.71 38.00 14.94
C LYS A 29 6.21 37.21 16.15
N LYS A 30 5.23 37.73 16.89
CA LYS A 30 4.63 37.04 18.04
C LYS A 30 3.86 35.79 17.62
N ASP A 31 3.27 35.81 16.42
CA ASP A 31 2.60 34.64 15.87
C ASP A 31 3.61 33.50 15.66
N PHE A 32 4.85 33.81 15.28
CA PHE A 32 5.88 32.79 15.04
C PHE A 32 6.25 31.95 16.26
N PHE A 33 6.51 32.57 17.41
CA PHE A 33 6.88 31.82 18.62
C PHE A 33 5.72 30.95 19.11
N ASN A 34 4.50 31.45 18.98
CA ASN A 34 3.30 30.64 19.22
C ASN A 34 3.20 29.50 18.20
N ILE A 35 3.56 29.75 16.94
CA ILE A 35 3.50 28.78 15.85
C ILE A 35 4.51 27.63 16.09
N GLU A 36 5.76 27.89 16.48
CA GLU A 36 6.75 26.83 16.74
C GLU A 36 6.29 25.86 17.85
N ASP A 37 5.80 26.40 18.95
CA ASP A 37 5.22 25.60 20.05
C ASP A 37 3.96 24.84 19.62
N ILE A 38 3.09 25.46 18.82
CA ILE A 38 1.88 24.82 18.29
C ILE A 38 2.26 23.67 17.35
N ILE A 39 3.23 23.86 16.45
CA ILE A 39 3.68 22.83 15.51
C ILE A 39 4.25 21.65 16.26
N LYS A 40 5.13 21.92 17.25
CA LYS A 40 5.72 20.86 18.04
C LYS A 40 4.65 20.06 18.77
N LYS A 41 3.69 20.74 19.42
CA LYS A 41 2.56 20.10 20.11
C LYS A 41 1.65 19.31 19.16
N ASP A 42 1.33 19.88 17.99
CA ASP A 42 0.46 19.24 16.99
C ASP A 42 1.13 18.00 16.38
N ALA A 43 2.42 18.11 16.05
CA ALA A 43 3.21 16.99 15.57
C ALA A 43 3.38 15.93 16.65
N GLU A 44 3.67 16.33 17.90
CA GLU A 44 3.78 15.38 19.01
C GLU A 44 2.47 14.64 19.29
N LYS A 45 1.34 15.34 19.15
CA LYS A 45 0.00 14.76 19.30
C LYS A 45 -0.32 13.73 18.23
N ARG A 46 0.15 13.92 17.00
CA ARG A 46 -0.14 13.04 15.87
C ARG A 46 0.88 11.90 15.71
N PHE A 47 2.16 12.20 15.82
CA PHE A 47 3.26 11.28 15.53
C PHE A 47 3.93 10.71 16.79
N GLY A 48 3.52 11.14 17.99
CA GLY A 48 4.25 10.84 19.22
C GLY A 48 5.51 11.71 19.34
N LYS A 49 6.50 11.31 20.14
CA LYS A 49 7.69 12.14 20.36
C LYS A 49 8.47 12.39 19.06
N VAL A 50 8.47 13.63 18.55
CA VAL A 50 9.16 14.01 17.31
C VAL A 50 10.42 14.81 17.62
N ASN A 51 11.54 14.45 16.98
CA ASN A 51 12.77 15.24 17.02
C ASN A 51 12.90 16.06 15.73
N PHE A 52 12.40 17.29 15.74
CA PHE A 52 12.51 18.19 14.59
C PHE A 52 13.98 18.58 14.35
N LYS A 53 14.52 18.14 13.20
CA LYS A 53 15.90 18.44 12.77
C LYS A 53 15.99 19.64 11.83
N ASP A 54 14.84 20.21 11.45
CA ASP A 54 14.76 21.26 10.44
C ASP A 54 15.15 22.63 11.00
N SER A 55 15.95 23.39 10.25
CA SER A 55 16.30 24.75 10.63
C SER A 55 15.20 25.72 10.19
N VAL A 56 14.49 26.34 11.14
CA VAL A 56 13.49 27.37 10.85
C VAL A 56 14.08 28.77 11.08
N LYS A 57 13.93 29.69 10.12
CA LYS A 57 14.42 31.07 10.21
C LYS A 57 13.33 32.05 9.82
N LEU A 58 13.34 33.21 10.47
CA LEU A 58 12.52 34.37 10.09
C LEU A 58 13.37 35.50 9.55
N ILE A 59 12.98 36.04 8.40
CA ILE A 59 13.62 37.21 7.80
C ILE A 59 12.57 38.30 7.59
N LYS A 60 12.79 39.49 8.14
CA LYS A 60 11.91 40.63 7.92
C LYS A 60 11.98 41.06 6.46
N ARG A 61 10.83 41.14 5.77
CA ARG A 61 10.73 41.55 4.37
C ARG A 61 9.61 42.57 4.18
N HIS A 62 9.80 43.45 3.19
CA HIS A 62 8.77 44.35 2.71
C HIS A 62 8.02 43.63 1.58
N THR A 63 6.95 42.92 1.93
CA THR A 63 6.09 42.23 0.96
C THR A 63 4.65 42.68 1.15
N ASP A 64 3.81 42.42 0.15
CA ASP A 64 2.39 42.64 0.23
C ASP A 64 1.77 41.75 1.33
N SER A 65 1.28 42.36 2.42
CA SER A 65 0.74 41.61 3.57
C SER A 65 -0.52 40.83 3.24
N ASP A 66 -1.17 41.13 2.12
CA ASP A 66 -2.35 40.39 1.67
C ASP A 66 -1.98 38.98 1.20
N LYS A 67 -0.70 38.74 0.90
CA LYS A 67 -0.13 37.44 0.54
C LYS A 67 0.37 36.63 1.75
N CYS A 68 0.32 37.18 2.96
CA CYS A 68 0.76 36.45 4.15
C CYS A 68 -0.25 35.42 4.61
N LEU A 69 0.28 34.33 5.16
CA LEU A 69 -0.46 33.22 5.72
C LEU A 69 -1.39 33.76 6.81
N LYS A 70 -2.66 33.35 6.74
CA LYS A 70 -3.74 33.87 7.60
C LYS A 70 -4.04 32.97 8.78
N SER A 71 -3.52 31.74 8.79
CA SER A 71 -3.78 30.74 9.82
C SER A 71 -2.50 30.00 10.24
N SER A 72 -2.39 29.73 11.54
CA SER A 72 -1.39 28.81 12.11
C SER A 72 -1.48 27.39 11.53
N LYS A 73 -2.63 26.99 10.97
CA LYS A 73 -2.78 25.73 10.23
C LYS A 73 -2.03 25.72 8.90
N ASP A 74 -2.02 26.83 8.16
CA ASP A 74 -1.38 26.93 6.84
C ASP A 74 0.14 26.94 6.95
N VAL A 75 0.67 27.86 7.75
CA VAL A 75 1.46 27.52 8.94
C VAL A 75 2.11 26.14 8.98
N ASN A 76 1.56 25.35 9.88
CA ASN A 76 1.95 23.98 10.19
C ASN A 76 2.00 23.07 8.95
N ARG A 77 1.02 23.16 8.04
CA ARG A 77 0.99 22.36 6.80
C ARG A 77 2.25 22.57 5.97
N LEU A 78 2.59 23.82 5.66
CA LEU A 78 3.77 24.15 4.85
C LEU A 78 5.08 23.70 5.50
N ILE A 79 5.10 23.70 6.83
CA ILE A 79 6.26 23.27 7.60
C ILE A 79 6.45 21.76 7.50
N ILE A 80 5.38 20.98 7.69
CA ILE A 80 5.40 19.53 7.51
C ILE A 80 5.77 19.16 6.06
N GLU A 81 5.19 19.82 5.06
CA GLU A 81 5.47 19.55 3.63
C GLU A 81 6.94 19.77 3.23
N ASN A 82 7.63 20.70 3.90
CA ASN A 82 9.02 21.05 3.62
C ASN A 82 10.02 20.49 4.66
N SER A 83 9.53 19.72 5.63
CA SER A 83 10.33 19.09 6.67
C SER A 83 11.06 17.84 6.16
N ASN A 84 12.31 17.68 6.59
CA ASN A 84 13.12 16.48 6.42
C ASN A 84 13.13 15.61 7.68
N THR A 85 12.36 15.97 8.70
CA THR A 85 12.26 15.19 9.94
C THR A 85 11.63 13.83 9.66
N GLU A 86 12.21 12.78 10.23
CA GLU A 86 11.73 11.41 10.15
C GLU A 86 10.95 11.07 11.42
N VAL A 87 9.86 10.33 11.24
CA VAL A 87 8.96 9.85 12.28
C VAL A 87 8.72 8.36 12.07
N ASN A 88 8.53 7.61 13.15
CA ASN A 88 8.12 6.23 13.06
C ASN A 88 6.66 6.18 12.60
N ALA A 89 6.43 5.70 11.38
CA ALA A 89 5.14 5.74 10.71
C ALA A 89 4.77 4.35 10.18
N VAL A 90 3.50 4.19 9.84
CA VAL A 90 2.95 2.92 9.32
C VAL A 90 2.84 3.01 7.80
N LEU A 91 3.70 2.32 7.06
CA LEU A 91 3.53 2.15 5.62
C LEU A 91 2.48 1.07 5.36
N MET A 92 1.44 1.41 4.62
CA MET A 92 0.41 0.47 4.18
C MET A 92 0.60 0.11 2.71
N LYS A 93 0.45 -1.19 2.41
CA LYS A 93 0.44 -1.73 1.06
C LYS A 93 -0.81 -2.56 0.85
N SER A 94 -1.33 -2.52 -0.37
CA SER A 94 -2.46 -3.32 -0.85
C SER A 94 -1.95 -4.14 -2.03
N ASP A 95 -1.98 -5.47 -1.92
CA ASP A 95 -1.40 -6.37 -2.93
C ASP A 95 0.04 -5.97 -3.31
N GLY A 96 0.85 -5.68 -2.29
CA GLY A 96 2.26 -5.31 -2.44
C GLY A 96 2.51 -3.90 -2.98
N ARG A 97 1.47 -3.16 -3.40
CA ARG A 97 1.57 -1.76 -3.85
C ARG A 97 1.34 -0.81 -2.69
N GLU A 98 2.20 0.19 -2.55
CA GLU A 98 2.01 1.25 -1.55
C GLU A 98 0.68 1.98 -1.79
N VAL A 99 -0.14 2.04 -0.74
CA VAL A 99 -1.42 2.78 -0.74
C VAL A 99 -1.37 4.03 0.13
N GLY A 100 -0.35 4.14 0.97
CA GLY A 100 -0.03 5.36 1.70
C GLY A 100 0.65 5.08 3.04
N VAL A 101 1.05 6.16 3.69
CA VAL A 101 1.73 6.15 4.98
C VAL A 101 0.86 6.83 6.03
N LEU A 102 0.68 6.22 7.19
CA LEU A 102 -0.11 6.75 8.29
C LEU A 102 0.77 7.09 9.50
N ALA A 103 0.33 8.03 10.32
CA ALA A 103 1.18 8.56 11.39
C ALA A 103 1.47 7.52 12.49
N ASN A 104 0.57 6.55 12.69
CA ASN A 104 0.66 5.58 13.79
C ASN A 104 -0.35 4.44 13.61
N GLU A 105 -0.27 3.43 14.48
CA GLU A 105 -1.19 2.27 14.47
C GLU A 105 -2.67 2.64 14.68
N LYS A 106 -2.95 3.75 15.37
CA LYS A 106 -4.34 4.18 15.60
C LYS A 106 -4.99 4.67 14.31
N GLU A 107 -4.28 5.49 13.53
CA GLU A 107 -4.72 5.91 12.19
C GLU A 107 -4.85 4.70 11.26
N MET A 108 -3.90 3.75 11.32
CA MET A 108 -4.00 2.48 10.57
C MET A 108 -5.28 1.72 10.91
N ARG A 109 -5.58 1.48 12.19
CA ARG A 109 -6.82 0.80 12.59
C ARG A 109 -8.07 1.52 12.10
N GLN A 110 -8.07 2.86 12.12
CA GLN A 110 -9.18 3.64 11.57
C GLN A 110 -9.37 3.42 10.07
N VAL A 111 -8.28 3.35 9.29
CA VAL A 111 -8.35 2.98 7.87
C VAL A 111 -8.93 1.57 7.75
N LEU A 112 -8.37 0.59 8.47
CA LEU A 112 -8.83 -0.81 8.41
C LEU A 112 -10.33 -0.93 8.71
N ASP A 113 -10.79 -0.28 9.78
CA ASP A 113 -12.20 -0.33 10.21
C ASP A 113 -13.13 0.38 9.22
N LYS A 114 -12.75 1.56 8.73
CA LYS A 114 -13.55 2.30 7.73
C LYS A 114 -13.67 1.52 6.42
N VAL A 115 -12.56 0.97 5.93
CA VAL A 115 -12.55 0.13 4.73
C VAL A 115 -13.45 -1.09 4.99
N LYS A 116 -13.33 -1.75 6.16
CA LYS A 116 -14.13 -2.94 6.53
C LYS A 116 -15.63 -2.65 6.55
N ASN A 117 -16.03 -1.53 7.15
CA ASN A 117 -17.43 -1.14 7.26
C ASN A 117 -18.01 -0.72 5.91
N SER A 118 -17.23 -0.02 5.07
CA SER A 118 -17.68 0.42 3.74
C SER A 118 -18.09 -0.72 2.81
N TYR A 119 -17.60 -1.94 3.05
CA TYR A 119 -17.94 -3.12 2.26
C TYR A 119 -19.06 -3.95 2.85
N LYS A 120 -19.16 -4.06 4.20
CA LYS A 120 -20.31 -4.69 4.87
C LYS A 120 -21.65 -4.07 4.46
N GLU A 121 -21.69 -2.75 4.28
CA GLU A 121 -22.92 -2.04 3.93
C GLU A 121 -23.34 -2.22 2.46
N LYS A 122 -22.40 -2.58 1.56
CA LYS A 122 -22.67 -2.69 0.11
C LYS A 122 -23.26 -4.04 -0.31
N GLU A 123 -23.01 -5.14 0.41
CA GLU A 123 -23.32 -6.48 -0.12
C GLU A 123 -24.68 -7.09 0.28
N LYS A 124 -25.39 -6.66 1.34
CA LYS A 124 -26.69 -7.25 1.78
C LYS A 124 -26.78 -8.80 1.63
N SER A 125 -25.66 -9.51 1.82
CA SER A 125 -25.52 -10.95 1.60
C SER A 125 -24.36 -11.46 2.46
N ASP A 126 -24.53 -12.60 3.10
CA ASP A 126 -23.51 -13.26 3.94
C ASP A 126 -22.32 -13.83 3.13
N GLN A 127 -22.36 -13.73 1.80
CA GLN A 127 -21.29 -14.20 0.91
C GLN A 127 -20.30 -13.10 0.59
N LEU A 128 -19.35 -12.95 1.51
CA LEU A 128 -18.17 -12.13 1.38
C LEU A 128 -17.34 -12.50 0.11
N LYS A 129 -17.35 -11.70 -0.97
CA LYS A 129 -16.43 -11.79 -2.14
C LYS A 129 -15.20 -10.85 -2.07
N LEU A 130 -13.99 -11.42 -2.05
CA LEU A 130 -12.81 -10.80 -1.45
C LEU A 130 -11.73 -10.28 -2.41
N VAL A 131 -11.13 -9.11 -2.07
CA VAL A 131 -10.07 -8.41 -2.81
C VAL A 131 -9.12 -7.62 -1.88
N ASN A 132 -7.82 -7.68 -2.21
CA ASN A 132 -6.62 -7.02 -1.65
C ASN A 132 -6.10 -7.46 -0.27
N TYR A 133 -4.87 -7.97 -0.27
CA TYR A 133 -4.07 -8.25 0.92
C TYR A 133 -3.43 -6.97 1.43
N ILE A 134 -3.93 -6.46 2.55
CA ILE A 134 -3.39 -5.27 3.18
C ILE A 134 -2.27 -5.70 4.13
N THR A 135 -1.05 -5.28 3.79
CA THR A 135 0.12 -5.41 4.66
C THR A 135 0.48 -4.04 5.21
N TYR A 136 1.07 -4.04 6.40
CA TYR A 136 1.61 -2.83 6.98
C TYR A 136 2.89 -3.11 7.75
N VAL A 137 3.78 -2.12 7.77
CA VAL A 137 5.08 -2.17 8.44
C VAL A 137 5.36 -0.82 9.11
N ASN A 138 5.99 -0.86 10.28
CA ASN A 138 6.45 0.33 10.98
C ASN A 138 7.87 0.65 10.53
N GLU A 139 8.11 1.86 10.04
CA GLU A 139 9.41 2.28 9.56
C GLU A 139 9.59 3.80 9.70
N ASP A 140 10.84 4.24 9.75
CA ASP A 140 11.17 5.66 9.88
C ASP A 140 11.01 6.34 8.52
N ILE A 141 9.99 7.20 8.43
CA ILE A 141 9.59 7.85 7.18
C ILE A 141 9.61 9.37 7.38
N LYS A 142 10.02 10.10 6.34
CA LYS A 142 9.95 11.57 6.32
C LYS A 142 8.51 12.02 6.55
N ILE A 143 8.30 12.91 7.52
CA ILE A 143 6.97 13.38 7.96
C ILE A 143 6.12 13.93 6.80
N ARG A 144 6.75 14.53 5.78
CA ARG A 144 6.11 15.02 4.55
C ARG A 144 5.47 13.95 3.66
N LYS A 145 5.83 12.67 3.85
CA LYS A 145 5.23 11.54 3.12
C LYS A 145 4.01 10.96 3.84
N VAL A 146 3.72 11.38 5.08
CA VAL A 146 2.59 10.83 5.84
C VAL A 146 1.29 11.43 5.33
N ASN A 147 0.39 10.56 4.90
CA ASN A 147 -0.92 10.88 4.35
C ASN A 147 -1.97 11.12 5.44
N SER A 148 -3.12 11.66 5.04
CA SER A 148 -4.33 11.61 5.87
C SER A 148 -5.01 10.24 5.80
N VAL A 149 -5.79 9.89 6.83
CA VAL A 149 -6.60 8.66 6.85
C VAL A 149 -7.52 8.59 5.63
N GLU A 150 -8.12 9.71 5.25
CA GLU A 150 -9.03 9.84 4.11
C GLU A 150 -8.31 9.62 2.77
N GLU A 151 -7.09 10.15 2.59
CA GLU A 151 -6.28 9.91 1.40
C GLU A 151 -5.96 8.43 1.21
N VAL A 152 -5.54 7.74 2.29
CA VAL A 152 -5.22 6.31 2.22
C VAL A 152 -6.47 5.50 1.88
N ILE A 153 -7.61 5.80 2.50
CA ILE A 153 -8.89 5.14 2.18
C ILE A 153 -9.27 5.38 0.71
N SER A 154 -9.12 6.60 0.21
CA SER A 154 -9.42 6.91 -1.19
C SER A 154 -8.52 6.13 -2.15
N THR A 155 -7.23 5.97 -1.82
CA THR A 155 -6.26 5.23 -2.64
C THR A 155 -6.55 3.72 -2.64
N ILE A 156 -6.99 3.19 -1.50
CA ILE A 156 -7.49 1.81 -1.41
C ILE A 156 -8.77 1.65 -2.24
N GLY A 157 -9.70 2.61 -2.14
CA GLY A 157 -11.01 2.57 -2.80
C GLY A 157 -10.99 2.81 -4.31
N ILE A 158 -10.08 3.65 -4.84
CA ILE A 158 -9.94 3.93 -6.28
C ILE A 158 -9.41 2.70 -7.04
N ASN A 159 -8.71 1.80 -6.35
CA ASN A 159 -8.11 0.60 -6.95
C ASN A 159 -9.03 -0.62 -6.99
N SER A 160 -10.31 -0.54 -6.62
CA SER A 160 -11.16 -1.72 -6.75
C SER A 160 -12.65 -1.44 -6.88
N LYS A 161 -13.27 -2.13 -7.84
CA LYS A 161 -14.72 -2.14 -8.04
C LYS A 161 -15.47 -3.09 -7.09
N ASN A 162 -14.81 -3.92 -6.27
CA ASN A 162 -15.39 -4.73 -5.16
C ASN A 162 -14.27 -5.36 -4.29
N PRO A 163 -14.20 -5.13 -2.95
CA PRO A 163 -13.30 -5.89 -2.03
C PRO A 163 -13.84 -6.28 -0.64
N ILE A 164 -13.09 -7.19 0.00
CA ILE A 164 -13.17 -7.64 1.41
C ILE A 164 -11.75 -7.87 1.90
N ILE A 165 -11.52 -7.71 3.20
CA ILE A 165 -10.20 -7.36 3.72
C ILE A 165 -9.63 -8.44 4.63
N ALA A 166 -8.43 -8.91 4.30
CA ALA A 166 -7.55 -9.65 5.20
C ALA A 166 -6.41 -8.72 5.65
N PHE A 167 -6.12 -8.70 6.95
CA PHE A 167 -5.12 -7.81 7.57
C PHE A 167 -3.98 -8.65 8.17
N SER A 168 -2.74 -8.28 7.87
CA SER A 168 -1.56 -8.89 8.51
C SER A 168 -0.55 -7.84 8.94
N ARG A 169 -0.06 -7.98 10.19
CA ARG A 169 1.04 -7.19 10.75
C ARG A 169 2.35 -7.83 10.31
N TYR A 170 3.24 -7.06 9.68
CA TYR A 170 4.61 -7.49 9.44
C TYR A 170 5.57 -6.62 10.25
N THR A 171 6.36 -7.25 11.11
CA THR A 171 7.60 -6.68 11.63
C THR A 171 8.79 -7.38 10.99
N GLU A 172 9.94 -6.72 10.84
CA GLU A 172 11.17 -7.40 10.38
C GLU A 172 11.57 -8.56 11.32
N ASP A 173 11.22 -8.47 12.60
CA ASP A 173 11.44 -9.53 13.60
C ASP A 173 10.49 -10.74 13.42
N ASP A 174 9.25 -10.53 12.97
CA ASP A 174 8.30 -11.63 12.66
C ASP A 174 8.81 -12.54 11.51
N LEU A 175 9.75 -12.05 10.69
CA LEU A 175 10.43 -12.83 9.65
C LEU A 175 11.46 -13.82 10.24
N LEU A 176 11.93 -13.59 11.47
CA LEU A 176 12.97 -14.35 12.14
C LEU A 176 12.48 -15.15 13.36
N SER A 177 11.37 -14.75 14.00
CA SER A 177 10.95 -15.31 15.29
C SER A 177 9.81 -16.33 15.26
N ASN A 178 8.99 -16.41 14.20
CA ASN A 178 7.84 -17.32 14.18
C ASN A 178 8.16 -18.67 13.53
N ASN A 179 9.07 -19.41 14.19
CA ASN A 179 9.30 -20.84 13.96
C ASN A 179 8.30 -21.76 14.69
N ASP A 180 7.29 -21.21 15.37
CA ASP A 180 6.35 -22.02 16.17
C ASP A 180 4.94 -22.00 15.58
N SER A 181 4.76 -22.75 14.49
CA SER A 181 3.55 -23.55 14.19
C SER A 181 3.63 -24.31 12.86
N LEU A 182 4.74 -24.22 12.12
CA LEU A 182 5.10 -25.26 11.15
C LEU A 182 5.80 -26.41 11.88
N ARG A 183 5.01 -27.34 12.44
CA ARG A 183 5.49 -28.71 12.65
C ARG A 183 5.69 -29.38 11.29
N LEU A 184 6.72 -28.94 10.58
CA LEU A 184 7.38 -29.72 9.54
C LEU A 184 8.68 -30.21 10.15
N SER A 185 8.82 -31.53 10.16
CA SER A 185 9.92 -32.28 10.78
C SER A 185 11.29 -31.62 10.58
N ARG A 186 12.02 -31.52 11.68
CA ARG A 186 13.43 -31.11 11.83
C ARG A 186 14.30 -31.57 10.64
N GLY A 187 14.91 -30.61 9.96
CA GLY A 187 16.04 -30.86 9.07
C GLY A 187 16.11 -29.89 7.89
N SER A 188 16.91 -28.83 8.04
CA SER A 188 17.39 -27.94 6.96
C SER A 188 16.36 -26.99 6.33
N PHE A 189 16.60 -25.68 6.48
CA PHE A 189 16.11 -24.66 5.54
C PHE A 189 16.74 -24.94 4.17
N SER A 190 16.16 -25.88 3.43
CA SER A 190 16.49 -26.06 2.04
C SER A 190 15.63 -25.10 1.22
N ARG A 191 16.28 -24.36 0.32
CA ARG A 191 15.67 -23.66 -0.82
C ARG A 191 15.01 -24.65 -1.80
N THR A 192 14.28 -25.64 -1.30
CA THR A 192 13.59 -26.63 -2.12
C THR A 192 12.24 -26.04 -2.50
N ALA A 193 11.98 -25.99 -3.79
CA ALA A 193 10.65 -25.78 -4.31
C ALA A 193 9.62 -26.67 -3.57
N PHE A 194 8.58 -26.03 -3.04
CA PHE A 194 7.57 -26.65 -2.17
C PHE A 194 6.15 -26.57 -2.75
N MET A 195 5.95 -25.76 -3.79
CA MET A 195 4.69 -25.63 -4.51
C MET A 195 4.64 -26.62 -5.66
N SER A 196 3.45 -27.15 -5.95
CA SER A 196 3.21 -28.01 -7.12
C SER A 196 2.94 -27.19 -8.37
N ILE A 197 3.35 -27.69 -9.53
CA ILE A 197 2.96 -27.11 -10.81
C ILE A 197 1.42 -27.09 -10.90
N PRO A 198 0.79 -25.94 -11.17
CA PRO A 198 -0.65 -25.76 -11.03
C PRO A 198 -1.46 -26.36 -12.20
N SER A 199 -0.83 -26.69 -13.33
CA SER A 199 -1.48 -27.40 -14.42
C SER A 199 -0.44 -28.15 -15.26
N GLN A 200 -0.83 -29.29 -15.83
CA GLN A 200 0.05 -30.05 -16.72
C GLN A 200 0.15 -29.33 -18.07
N GLY A 201 1.32 -28.78 -18.36
CA GLY A 201 1.54 -27.98 -19.55
C GLY A 201 3.00 -27.55 -19.72
N THR A 202 3.25 -26.77 -20.75
CA THR A 202 4.57 -26.18 -21.02
C THR A 202 4.60 -24.74 -20.58
N ILE A 203 5.67 -24.29 -19.91
CA ILE A 203 5.87 -22.86 -19.65
C ILE A 203 6.09 -22.17 -20.99
N THR A 204 5.08 -21.47 -21.47
CA THR A 204 5.12 -20.74 -22.75
C THR A 204 5.71 -19.35 -22.57
N SER A 205 5.72 -18.85 -21.33
CA SER A 205 6.09 -17.48 -21.04
C SER A 205 6.61 -17.33 -19.60
N PRO A 206 7.89 -16.91 -19.39
CA PRO A 206 8.47 -16.73 -18.06
C PRO A 206 8.14 -15.39 -17.38
N PHE A 207 8.37 -15.31 -16.07
CA PHE A 207 8.33 -14.07 -15.28
C PHE A 207 9.39 -13.06 -15.73
N GLY A 208 9.05 -11.77 -15.70
CA GLY A 208 10.00 -10.67 -15.93
C GLY A 208 9.60 -9.65 -17.00
N SER A 209 10.52 -8.75 -17.33
CA SER A 209 10.27 -7.61 -18.24
C SER A 209 10.00 -8.03 -19.68
N ARG A 210 8.94 -7.46 -20.27
CA ARG A 210 8.52 -7.61 -21.66
C ARG A 210 7.95 -6.32 -22.22
N TRP A 211 8.53 -5.84 -23.33
CA TRP A 211 8.00 -4.69 -24.07
C TRP A 211 7.67 -3.49 -23.17
N GLY A 212 8.54 -3.18 -22.20
CA GLY A 212 8.35 -2.09 -21.24
C GLY A 212 7.35 -2.36 -20.10
N THR A 213 6.73 -3.54 -20.03
CA THR A 213 5.84 -3.98 -18.95
C THR A 213 6.41 -5.22 -18.25
N VAL A 214 6.17 -5.41 -16.95
CA VAL A 214 6.63 -6.61 -16.23
C VAL A 214 5.53 -7.68 -16.24
N HIS A 215 5.87 -8.88 -16.71
CA HIS A 215 5.04 -10.08 -16.55
C HIS A 215 5.18 -10.59 -15.11
N GLN A 216 4.08 -10.54 -14.34
CA GLN A 216 4.06 -10.76 -12.88
C GLN A 216 4.00 -12.25 -12.48
N GLY A 217 3.91 -13.14 -13.45
CA GLY A 217 3.85 -14.58 -13.24
C GLY A 217 4.53 -15.37 -14.35
N ILE A 218 4.18 -16.64 -14.47
CA ILE A 218 4.48 -17.49 -15.62
C ILE A 218 3.18 -17.89 -16.31
N ASP A 219 3.25 -18.11 -17.62
CA ASP A 219 2.15 -18.71 -18.35
C ASP A 219 2.47 -20.17 -18.63
N ILE A 220 1.56 -21.05 -18.23
CA ILE A 220 1.64 -22.48 -18.48
C ILE A 220 0.57 -22.81 -19.52
N GLY A 221 1.03 -23.03 -20.76
CA GLY A 221 0.17 -23.42 -21.87
C GLY A 221 -0.35 -24.85 -21.68
N ALA A 222 -1.67 -24.98 -21.72
CA ALA A 222 -2.39 -26.24 -21.56
C ALA A 222 -3.71 -26.17 -22.34
N SER A 223 -4.31 -27.32 -22.63
CA SER A 223 -5.57 -27.38 -23.39
C SER A 223 -6.71 -26.64 -22.66
N MET A 224 -7.62 -26.03 -23.42
CA MET A 224 -8.87 -25.47 -22.87
C MET A 224 -9.59 -26.53 -22.02
N GLY A 225 -10.00 -26.17 -20.81
CA GLY A 225 -10.67 -27.08 -19.88
C GLY A 225 -9.73 -27.99 -19.07
N ALA A 226 -8.42 -27.96 -19.31
CA ALA A 226 -7.46 -28.73 -18.50
C ALA A 226 -7.54 -28.32 -17.03
N PRO A 227 -7.38 -29.25 -16.07
CA PRO A 227 -7.52 -28.93 -14.66
C PRO A 227 -6.42 -27.98 -14.17
N ILE A 228 -6.83 -27.04 -13.31
CA ILE A 228 -5.95 -26.19 -12.51
C ILE A 228 -6.02 -26.66 -11.07
N TYR A 229 -4.87 -26.87 -10.45
CA TYR A 229 -4.71 -27.37 -9.09
C TYR A 229 -4.09 -26.32 -8.18
N ALA A 230 -4.49 -26.31 -6.90
CA ALA A 230 -3.86 -25.49 -5.89
C ALA A 230 -2.39 -25.90 -5.70
N ALA A 231 -1.49 -24.94 -5.84
CA ALA A 231 -0.05 -25.17 -5.76
C ALA A 231 0.42 -25.49 -4.33
N MET A 232 -0.33 -25.05 -3.32
CA MET A 232 -0.06 -25.24 -1.89
C MET A 232 -1.38 -25.17 -1.09
N ASP A 233 -1.42 -25.76 0.11
CA ASP A 233 -2.54 -25.65 1.05
C ASP A 233 -2.83 -24.19 1.36
N GLY A 234 -4.10 -23.79 1.40
CA GLY A 234 -4.43 -22.42 1.72
C GLY A 234 -5.93 -22.15 1.72
N LYS A 235 -6.27 -20.89 1.94
CA LYS A 235 -7.63 -20.40 1.89
C LYS A 235 -7.85 -19.62 0.61
N VAL A 236 -8.80 -20.06 -0.21
CA VAL A 236 -9.26 -19.33 -1.37
C VAL A 236 -9.83 -18.01 -0.89
N TYR A 237 -9.23 -16.93 -1.34
CA TYR A 237 -9.66 -15.60 -0.96
C TYR A 237 -10.39 -14.93 -2.11
N CYS A 238 -9.96 -15.10 -3.36
CA CYS A 238 -10.60 -14.43 -4.48
C CYS A 238 -11.06 -15.44 -5.53
N THR A 239 -12.28 -15.28 -6.03
CA THR A 239 -12.85 -16.01 -7.17
C THR A 239 -13.77 -15.07 -7.94
N GLU A 240 -13.24 -14.31 -8.88
CA GLU A 240 -14.00 -13.27 -9.59
C GLU A 240 -13.47 -12.99 -11.00
N TRP A 241 -14.10 -12.04 -11.69
CA TRP A 241 -13.58 -11.46 -12.91
C TRP A 241 -12.74 -10.20 -12.62
N GLU A 242 -11.45 -10.22 -12.94
CA GLU A 242 -10.56 -9.06 -12.84
C GLU A 242 -10.08 -8.60 -14.23
N ASN A 243 -10.09 -7.28 -14.47
CA ASN A 243 -9.62 -6.75 -15.75
C ASN A 243 -8.16 -7.13 -16.01
N GLY A 244 -7.87 -7.67 -17.20
CA GLY A 244 -6.55 -8.22 -17.52
C GLY A 244 -6.43 -9.71 -17.19
N TYR A 245 -6.77 -10.13 -15.97
CA TYR A 245 -6.67 -11.55 -15.54
C TYR A 245 -7.85 -12.42 -16.03
N GLY A 246 -9.01 -11.84 -16.31
CA GLY A 246 -10.23 -12.61 -16.62
C GLY A 246 -10.78 -13.27 -15.36
N ASN A 247 -11.28 -14.51 -15.48
CA ASN A 247 -11.64 -15.30 -14.31
C ASN A 247 -10.37 -15.66 -13.53
N VAL A 248 -10.30 -15.25 -12.27
CA VAL A 248 -9.13 -15.39 -11.42
C VAL A 248 -9.48 -16.07 -10.11
N ILE A 249 -8.59 -16.97 -9.67
CA ILE A 249 -8.59 -17.57 -8.35
C ILE A 249 -7.35 -17.06 -7.63
N LYS A 250 -7.48 -16.65 -6.37
CA LYS A 250 -6.34 -16.29 -5.53
C LYS A 250 -6.41 -17.00 -4.19
N ILE A 251 -5.30 -17.56 -3.75
CA ILE A 251 -5.20 -18.39 -2.54
C ILE A 251 -4.16 -17.79 -1.60
N ASP A 252 -4.52 -17.67 -0.33
CA ASP A 252 -3.66 -17.24 0.76
C ASP A 252 -3.17 -18.48 1.50
N HIS A 253 -1.87 -18.67 1.49
CA HIS A 253 -1.22 -19.81 2.12
C HIS A 253 -0.72 -19.48 3.54
N GLY A 254 -1.01 -18.26 4.02
CA GLY A 254 -0.50 -17.73 5.27
C GLY A 254 0.91 -17.15 5.13
N GLN A 255 1.35 -16.43 6.16
CA GLN A 255 2.69 -15.82 6.24
C GLN A 255 3.05 -14.92 5.04
N GLY A 256 2.05 -14.39 4.34
CA GLY A 256 2.23 -13.50 3.18
C GLY A 256 2.49 -14.21 1.86
N ILE A 257 2.39 -15.53 1.83
CA ILE A 257 2.55 -16.32 0.62
C ILE A 257 1.18 -16.44 -0.04
N GLN A 258 1.10 -16.02 -1.30
CA GLN A 258 -0.13 -16.08 -2.07
C GLN A 258 0.14 -16.64 -3.46
N THR A 259 -0.87 -17.27 -4.04
CA THR A 259 -0.86 -17.67 -5.43
C THR A 259 -2.04 -17.11 -6.19
N VAL A 260 -1.82 -16.79 -7.46
CA VAL A 260 -2.85 -16.27 -8.39
C VAL A 260 -2.93 -17.22 -9.57
N TYR A 261 -4.14 -17.60 -9.96
CA TYR A 261 -4.44 -18.46 -11.11
C TYR A 261 -5.45 -17.73 -11.98
N ALA A 262 -5.03 -17.31 -13.16
CA ALA A 262 -5.83 -16.45 -14.03
C ALA A 262 -6.07 -17.07 -15.40
N HIS A 263 -6.93 -16.39 -16.17
CA HIS A 263 -7.45 -16.79 -17.47
C HIS A 263 -8.33 -18.05 -17.43
N CYS A 264 -8.89 -18.40 -16.26
CA CYS A 264 -9.68 -19.61 -16.10
C CYS A 264 -10.92 -19.61 -17.03
N SER A 265 -11.28 -20.76 -17.57
CA SER A 265 -12.55 -20.94 -18.29
C SER A 265 -13.69 -21.21 -17.31
N ASN A 266 -13.39 -21.95 -16.24
CA ASN A 266 -14.30 -22.29 -15.16
C ASN A 266 -13.58 -22.22 -13.81
N ILE A 267 -14.30 -21.82 -12.76
CA ILE A 267 -13.80 -21.80 -11.38
C ILE A 267 -14.59 -22.85 -10.59
N CYS A 268 -13.89 -23.78 -9.95
CA CYS A 268 -14.49 -24.86 -9.15
C CYS A 268 -14.48 -24.55 -7.64
N SER A 269 -13.55 -23.72 -7.19
CA SER A 269 -13.45 -23.29 -5.79
C SER A 269 -14.28 -22.06 -5.48
N THR A 270 -14.66 -21.83 -4.23
CA THR A 270 -15.39 -20.64 -3.77
C THR A 270 -14.54 -19.80 -2.81
N ALA A 271 -14.67 -18.47 -2.86
CA ALA A 271 -14.06 -17.60 -1.85
C ALA A 271 -14.48 -18.03 -0.42
N GLY A 272 -13.50 -18.12 0.48
CA GLY A 272 -13.65 -18.59 1.85
C GLY A 272 -13.34 -20.08 2.07
N GLU A 273 -13.29 -20.87 0.99
CA GLU A 273 -12.97 -22.30 1.01
C GLU A 273 -11.51 -22.56 1.37
N TYR A 274 -11.24 -23.61 2.15
CA TYR A 274 -9.89 -24.12 2.33
C TYR A 274 -9.63 -25.21 1.30
N VAL A 275 -8.51 -25.12 0.60
CA VAL A 275 -8.10 -26.06 -0.44
C VAL A 275 -6.75 -26.65 -0.09
N ASN A 276 -6.56 -27.93 -0.39
CA ASN A 276 -5.31 -28.63 -0.20
C ASN A 276 -4.45 -28.53 -1.45
N ARG A 277 -3.13 -28.64 -1.29
CA ARG A 277 -2.19 -28.78 -2.40
C ARG A 277 -2.61 -29.95 -3.30
N GLY A 278 -2.68 -29.69 -4.61
CA GLY A 278 -3.10 -30.66 -5.61
C GLY A 278 -4.61 -30.80 -5.78
N GLU A 279 -5.41 -30.04 -5.02
CA GLU A 279 -6.86 -30.01 -5.18
C GLU A 279 -7.26 -29.20 -6.43
N LYS A 280 -8.25 -29.70 -7.19
CA LYS A 280 -8.71 -29.01 -8.41
C LYS A 280 -9.52 -27.77 -8.02
N ILE A 281 -9.04 -26.60 -8.41
CA ILE A 281 -9.66 -25.30 -8.09
C ILE A 281 -10.32 -24.64 -9.30
N GLY A 282 -9.96 -25.06 -10.52
CA GLY A 282 -10.53 -24.49 -11.73
C GLY A 282 -10.10 -25.21 -13.00
N GLU A 283 -10.33 -24.57 -14.13
CA GLU A 283 -10.03 -25.09 -15.46
C GLU A 283 -9.36 -24.03 -16.32
N VAL A 284 -8.35 -24.45 -17.10
CA VAL A 284 -7.59 -23.61 -18.03
C VAL A 284 -8.51 -23.00 -19.05
N GLY A 285 -8.29 -21.72 -19.35
CA GLY A 285 -9.09 -20.98 -20.31
C GLY A 285 -8.30 -19.96 -21.09
N SER A 286 -9.03 -19.00 -21.66
CA SER A 286 -8.48 -17.87 -22.41
C SER A 286 -9.30 -16.60 -22.13
N THR A 287 -9.72 -16.42 -20.87
CA THR A 287 -10.50 -15.25 -20.45
C THR A 287 -9.61 -14.04 -20.13
N GLY A 288 -10.17 -12.83 -20.13
CA GLY A 288 -9.39 -11.62 -19.89
C GLY A 288 -8.42 -11.29 -21.03
N ARG A 289 -7.21 -10.82 -20.71
CA ARG A 289 -6.17 -10.49 -21.69
C ARG A 289 -5.27 -11.70 -21.94
N SER A 290 -5.76 -12.62 -22.78
CA SER A 290 -5.06 -13.83 -23.17
C SER A 290 -5.01 -13.99 -24.70
N THR A 291 -3.93 -14.57 -25.22
CA THR A 291 -3.77 -14.86 -26.66
C THR A 291 -4.07 -16.32 -27.03
N GLY A 292 -4.44 -17.15 -26.05
CA GLY A 292 -4.77 -18.57 -26.26
C GLY A 292 -4.84 -19.35 -24.94
N PRO A 293 -5.23 -20.63 -24.95
CA PRO A 293 -5.40 -21.42 -23.73
C PRO A 293 -4.13 -21.54 -22.89
N HIS A 294 -4.16 -21.00 -21.66
CA HIS A 294 -3.10 -21.13 -20.65
C HIS A 294 -3.63 -20.79 -19.26
N VAL A 295 -2.91 -21.20 -18.21
CA VAL A 295 -3.05 -20.61 -16.88
C VAL A 295 -1.93 -19.61 -16.66
N HIS A 296 -2.29 -18.38 -16.32
CA HIS A 296 -1.34 -17.42 -15.79
C HIS A 296 -1.20 -17.65 -14.29
N PHE A 297 0.00 -17.99 -13.84
CA PHE A 297 0.30 -18.36 -12.47
C PHE A 297 1.28 -17.38 -11.83
N GLU A 298 0.88 -16.77 -10.72
CA GLU A 298 1.77 -15.93 -9.93
C GLU A 298 2.03 -16.53 -8.55
N VAL A 299 3.23 -16.28 -8.05
CA VAL A 299 3.55 -16.41 -6.62
C VAL A 299 3.79 -15.00 -6.13
N ARG A 300 3.11 -14.61 -5.05
CA ARG A 300 3.31 -13.32 -4.40
C ARG A 300 3.81 -13.53 -2.98
N ILE A 301 4.83 -12.77 -2.61
CA ILE A 301 5.37 -12.72 -1.25
C ILE A 301 5.11 -11.33 -0.71
N ASN A 302 4.30 -11.23 0.35
CA ASN A 302 3.84 -9.98 0.95
C ASN A 302 3.17 -9.07 -0.10
N GLY A 303 2.37 -9.70 -0.97
CA GLY A 303 1.68 -9.06 -2.09
C GLY A 303 2.57 -8.67 -3.28
N LYS A 304 3.91 -8.80 -3.19
CA LYS A 304 4.81 -8.54 -4.32
C LYS A 304 4.95 -9.77 -5.21
N PRO A 305 4.73 -9.67 -6.54
CA PRO A 305 4.99 -10.77 -7.45
C PRO A 305 6.47 -11.16 -7.46
N GLU A 306 6.73 -12.46 -7.28
CA GLU A 306 8.05 -13.09 -7.35
C GLU A 306 8.08 -14.12 -8.48
N ASN A 307 9.27 -14.46 -8.96
CA ASN A 307 9.42 -15.49 -10.00
C ASN A 307 8.92 -16.87 -9.49
N PRO A 308 7.79 -17.41 -10.01
CA PRO A 308 7.21 -18.67 -9.55
C PRO A 308 8.14 -19.87 -9.67
N LEU A 309 9.08 -19.85 -10.63
CA LEU A 309 10.01 -20.96 -10.88
C LEU A 309 10.97 -21.21 -9.69
N LYS A 310 11.10 -20.27 -8.75
CA LYS A 310 11.86 -20.47 -7.51
C LYS A 310 11.14 -21.40 -6.52
N TYR A 311 9.83 -21.59 -6.67
CA TYR A 311 8.97 -22.25 -5.68
C TYR A 311 8.33 -23.54 -6.19
N LEU A 312 8.28 -23.75 -7.51
CA LEU A 312 7.64 -24.89 -8.17
C LEU A 312 8.56 -26.12 -8.26
N LYS A 313 8.04 -27.30 -7.89
CA LYS A 313 8.71 -28.60 -7.96
C LYS A 313 7.93 -29.57 -8.85
#